data_AF-A0A5B0KX19-F1
#
_entry.id   AF-A0A5B0KX19-F1
#
_cell.length_a   1.000
_cell.length_b   1.000
_cell.length_c   1.000
_cell.angle_alpha   90.00
_cell.angle_beta   90.00
_cell.angle_gamma   90.00
#
_symmetry.space_group_name_H-M   'P 1'
#
loop_
_entity.id
_entity.type
_entity.pdbx_description
1 polymer ?
#
loop_
_entity_poly.entity_id
_entity_poly.type
_entity_poly.pdbx_seq_one_letter_code
_entity_poly.pdbx_strand_id
1 'polypeptide(L)' 'MSVILPRNIEQMAERRASEAGFQDVASYLAYLIAADARDASDEVLEGALLEGLEGDGGEWDAEAMRAECRATLAAAEKGS' A
#
# COMPACT_ATOMS: atom_id res chain seq x y z
N MET A 1 0.14 22.80 17.41
CA MET A 1 1.38 22.71 16.60
C MET A 1 1.23 23.73 15.47
N SER A 2 2.18 24.64 15.27
CA SER A 2 2.13 25.65 14.20
C SER A 2 3.11 25.23 13.11
N VAL A 3 2.61 25.11 11.88
CA VAL A 3 3.42 24.77 10.70
C VAL A 3 3.39 25.99 9.80
N ILE A 4 4.58 26.50 9.45
CA ILE A 4 4.70 27.64 8.53
C ILE A 4 4.93 27.07 7.14
N LEU A 5 3.95 27.27 6.25
CA LEU A 5 4.06 26.88 4.86
C LEU A 5 4.58 28.04 4.02
N PRO A 6 5.39 27.76 2.98
CA PRO A 6 5.65 28.73 1.94
C PRO A 6 4.34 29.20 1.29
N ARG A 7 4.23 30.50 0.98
CA ARG A 7 2.99 31.14 0.52
C ARG A 7 2.36 30.48 -0.71
N ASN A 8 3.18 29.97 -1.63
CA ASN A 8 2.71 29.24 -2.81
C ASN A 8 2.09 27.87 -2.45
N ILE A 9 2.62 27.21 -1.42
CA ILE A 9 2.11 25.93 -0.92
C ILE A 9 0.81 26.14 -0.14
N GLU A 10 0.74 27.21 0.65
CA GLU A 10 -0.48 27.60 1.37
C GLU A 10 -1.65 27.86 0.40
N GLN A 11 -1.44 28.68 -0.63
CA GLN A 11 -2.45 28.95 -1.67
C GLN A 11 -2.89 27.69 -2.42
N MET A 12 -1.94 26.80 -2.71
CA MET A 12 -2.24 25.52 -3.34
C MET A 12 -3.07 24.63 -2.40
N ALA A 13 -2.73 24.58 -1.11
CA ALA A 13 -3.43 23.79 -0.11
C ALA A 13 -4.84 24.32 0.14
N GLU A 14 -5.04 25.64 0.21
CA GLU A 14 -6.35 26.28 0.29
C GLU A 14 -7.26 25.87 -0.88
N ARG A 15 -6.74 25.99 -2.11
CA ARG A 15 -7.49 25.60 -3.31
C ARG A 15 -7.88 24.13 -3.27
N ARG A 16 -6.92 23.24 -2.98
CA ARG A 16 -7.16 21.78 -2.96
C ARG A 16 -8.09 21.37 -1.82
N ALA A 17 -7.97 22.00 -0.64
CA ALA A 17 -8.86 21.76 0.49
C ALA A 17 -10.31 22.09 0.10
N SER A 18 -10.53 23.24 -0.55
CA SER A 18 -11.85 23.64 -1.04
C SER A 18 -12.39 22.69 -2.12
N GLU A 19 -11.58 22.33 -3.12
CA GLU A 19 -11.95 21.39 -4.19
C GLU A 19 -12.34 20.00 -3.64
N ALA A 20 -11.65 19.54 -2.60
CA ALA A 20 -11.90 18.26 -1.95
C ALA A 20 -12.96 18.32 -0.83
N GLY A 21 -13.56 19.49 -0.58
CA GLY A 21 -14.66 19.66 0.37
C GLY A 21 -14.24 19.71 1.85
N PHE A 22 -12.98 20.02 2.15
CA PHE A 22 -12.52 20.20 3.52
C PHE A 22 -12.91 21.59 4.06
N GLN A 23 -13.21 21.63 5.36
CA GLN A 23 -13.59 22.87 6.06
C GLN A 23 -12.44 23.88 6.15
N ASP A 24 -11.22 23.39 6.34
CA ASP A 24 -10.02 24.23 6.43
C ASP A 24 -8.77 23.47 5.95
N VAL A 25 -7.69 24.24 5.73
CA VAL A 25 -6.40 23.70 5.29
C VAL A 25 -5.79 22.77 6.32
N ALA A 26 -6.01 23.00 7.62
CA ALA A 26 -5.44 22.16 8.67
C ALA A 26 -6.02 20.74 8.63
N SER A 27 -7.34 20.63 8.42
CA SER A 27 -8.06 19.36 8.26
C SER A 27 -7.59 18.62 7.00
N TYR A 28 -7.36 19.35 5.92
CA TYR A 28 -6.80 18.80 4.68
C TYR A 28 -5.36 18.28 4.89
N LEU A 29 -4.50 19.04 5.55
CA LEU A 29 -3.12 18.62 5.85
C LEU A 29 -3.08 17.42 6.81
N ALA A 30 -3.93 17.40 7.83
CA ALA A 30 -4.04 16.28 8.75
C ALA A 30 -4.47 15.00 8.02
N TYR A 31 -5.42 15.11 7.08
CA TYR A 31 -5.82 13.99 6.22
C TYR A 31 -4.64 13.49 5.36
N LEU A 32 -3.88 14.39 4.74
CA LEU A 32 -2.71 14.01 3.93
C LEU A 32 -1.63 13.31 4.76
N ILE A 33 -1.34 13.82 5.96
CA ILE A 33 -0.37 13.20 6.87
C ILE A 33 -0.86 11.82 7.33
N ALA A 34 -2.15 11.67 7.62
CA ALA A 34 -2.72 10.38 8.01
C ALA A 34 -2.69 9.37 6.85
N ALA A 35 -2.91 9.82 5.61
CA ALA A 35 -2.79 8.98 4.43
C ALA A 35 -1.33 8.55 4.18
N ASP A 36 -0.38 9.49 4.26
CA ASP A 36 1.06 9.22 4.12
C ASP A 36 1.57 8.27 5.21
N ALA A 37 1.13 8.45 6.47
CA ALA A 37 1.46 7.54 7.57
C ALA A 37 0.89 6.13 7.33
N ARG A 38 -0.32 6.02 6.78
CA ARG A 38 -0.94 4.73 6.45
C ARG A 38 -0.23 4.02 5.30
N ASP A 39 0.22 4.77 4.29
CA ASP A 39 1.00 4.23 3.18
C ASP A 39 2.43 3.84 3.60
N ALA A 40 3.02 4.58 4.56
CA ALA A 40 4.31 4.23 5.16
C ALA A 40 4.24 3.02 6.10
N SER A 41 3.06 2.74 6.69
CA SER A 41 2.78 1.60 7.55
C SER A 41 1.99 0.53 6.81
N ASP A 42 2.47 0.07 5.66
CA ASP A 42 1.86 -1.10 5.00
C ASP A 42 2.24 -2.38 5.79
N GLU A 43 1.54 -2.59 6.91
CA GLU A 43 1.71 -3.74 7.80
C GLU A 43 1.53 -5.07 7.05
N VAL A 44 0.76 -5.06 5.96
CA VAL A 44 0.57 -6.23 5.09
C VAL A 44 1.85 -6.52 4.30
N LEU A 45 2.48 -5.49 3.74
CA LEU A 45 3.77 -5.64 3.07
C LEU A 45 4.88 -6.04 4.05
N GLU A 46 4.95 -5.41 5.22
CA GLU A 46 5.93 -5.76 6.25
C GLU A 46 5.77 -7.22 6.69
N GLY A 47 4.54 -7.66 6.95
CA GLY A 47 4.22 -9.05 7.27
C GLY A 47 4.64 -10.02 6.16
N ALA A 48 4.32 -9.71 4.90
CA ALA A 48 4.67 -10.55 3.75
C ALA A 48 6.20 -10.65 3.53
N LEU A 49 6.93 -9.56 3.80
CA LEU A 49 8.40 -9.55 3.71
C LEU A 49 9.03 -10.38 4.83
N LEU A 50 8.52 -10.27 6.06
CA LEU A 50 8.98 -11.09 7.19
C LEU A 50 8.70 -12.58 6.95
N GLU A 51 7.51 -12.94 6.48
CA GLU A 51 7.17 -14.31 6.09
C GLU A 51 8.12 -14.85 5.01
N GLY A 52 8.44 -14.03 4.01
CA GLY A 52 9.40 -14.39 2.97
C GLY A 52 10.83 -14.60 3.47
N LEU A 53 11.25 -13.90 4.52
CA LEU A 53 12.56 -14.07 5.15
C LEU A 53 12.65 -15.32 6.03
N GLU A 54 11.53 -15.80 6.56
CA GLU A 54 11.45 -17.04 7.34
C GLU A 54 11.39 -18.30 6.46
N GLY A 55 11.13 -18.15 5.16
CA GLY A 55 11.04 -19.25 4.21
C GLY A 55 12.38 -19.94 3.92
N ASP A 56 12.31 -21.21 3.53
CA ASP A 56 13.49 -21.96 3.08
C ASP A 56 13.99 -21.37 1.76
N GLY A 57 15.20 -20.79 1.78
CA GLY A 57 15.85 -20.10 0.64
C GLY A 57 16.33 -21.04 -0.48
N GLY A 58 15.42 -21.83 -1.03
CA GLY A 58 15.66 -22.77 -2.13
C GLY A 58 15.83 -22.11 -3.49
N GLU A 59 16.42 -22.84 -4.43
CA GLU A 59 16.51 -22.42 -5.83
C GLU A 59 15.13 -22.41 -6.47
N TRP A 60 14.77 -21.29 -7.10
CA TRP A 60 13.46 -21.12 -7.73
C TRP A 60 13.45 -21.64 -9.17
N ASP A 61 12.63 -22.66 -9.43
CA ASP A 61 12.36 -23.18 -10.77
C ASP A 61 10.95 -22.78 -11.23
N ALA A 62 10.90 -21.85 -12.19
CA ALA A 62 9.66 -21.34 -12.75
C ALA A 62 8.88 -22.35 -13.60
N GLU A 63 9.56 -23.32 -14.24
CA GLU A 63 8.90 -24.33 -15.07
C GLU A 63 8.26 -25.43 -14.21
N ALA A 64 8.97 -25.86 -13.16
CA ALA A 64 8.43 -26.75 -12.14
C ALA A 64 7.20 -26.14 -11.45
N MET A 65 7.29 -24.87 -11.03
CA MET A 65 6.18 -24.15 -10.39
C MET A 65 4.93 -24.10 -11.29
N ARG A 66 5.10 -23.80 -12.59
CA ARG A 66 3.97 -23.80 -13.54
C ARG A 66 3.36 -25.19 -13.73
N ALA A 67 4.18 -26.23 -13.75
CA ALA A 67 3.70 -27.60 -13.87
C ALA A 67 2.87 -28.00 -12.64
N GLU A 68 3.34 -27.66 -11.44
CA GLU A 68 2.63 -27.87 -10.18
C GLU A 68 1.29 -27.14 -10.16
N CYS A 69 1.27 -25.83 -10.47
CA CYS A 69 0.01 -25.06 -10.50
C CYS A 69 -1.04 -25.69 -11.44
N ARG A 70 -0.62 -26.13 -12.64
CA ARG A 70 -1.54 -26.79 -13.59
C ARG A 70 -2.07 -28.11 -13.05
N ALA A 71 -1.22 -28.90 -12.39
CA ALA A 71 -1.62 -30.17 -11.79
C ALA A 71 -2.63 -29.96 -10.65
N THR A 72 -2.40 -28.96 -9.79
CA THR A 72 -3.29 -28.61 -8.67
C THR A 72 -4.65 -28.13 -9.17
N LEU A 73 -4.68 -27.27 -10.19
CA LEU A 73 -5.93 -26.82 -10.81
C LEU A 73 -6.73 -27.98 -11.41
N ALA A 74 -6.07 -28.85 -12.18
CA ALA A 74 -6.73 -30.02 -12.77
C ALA A 74 -7.23 -31.03 -11.72
N ALA A 75 -6.59 -31.10 -10.55
CA ALA A 75 -7.05 -31.93 -9.44
C ALA A 75 -8.28 -31.33 -8.74
N ALA A 76 -8.32 -30.00 -8.55
CA ALA A 76 -9.47 -29.30 -7.99
C ALA A 76 -10.72 -29.41 -8.89
N GLU A 77 -10.55 -29.37 -10.21
CA GLU A 77 -11.64 -29.53 -11.18
C GLU A 77 -12.22 -30.95 -11.23
N LYS A 78 -11.41 -31.98 -10.94
CA LYS A 78 -11.86 -33.39 -10.92
C LYS A 78 -12.50 -33.83 -9.60
N GLY A 79 -12.33 -33.04 -8.54
CA GLY A 79 -12.89 -33.29 -7.21
C GLY A 79 -14.25 -32.62 -6.95
N SER A 80 -14.75 -31.83 -7.92
CA SER A 80 -16.07 -31.17 -7.90
C SER A 80 -17.07 -31.90 -8.79
#